data_AF-A0A3N5LEQ4-F1
#
_entry.id   AF-A0A3N5LEQ4-F1
#
_cell.length_a   1.000
_cell.length_b   1.000
_cell.length_c   1.000
_cell.angle_alpha   90.00
_cell.angle_beta   90.00
_cell.angle_gamma   90.00
#
_symmetry.space_group_name_H-M   'P 1'
#
loop_
_entity.id
_entity.type
_entity.pdbx_description
1 polymer ?
#
loop_
_entity_poly.entity_id
_entity_poly.type
_entity_poly.pdbx_seq_one_letter_code
_entity_poly.pdbx_strand_id
1 'polypeptide(L)' 'MGILIGVHVVVEALKAGHPPERVFIAKGAAGPRLQEIIDLCR' A
#
# COMPACT_ATOMS: atom_id res chain seq x y z
N MET A 1 -16.35 -0.12 4.86
CA MET A 1 -15.15 -0.49 4.07
C MET A 1 -14.91 0.58 3.03
N GLY A 2 -13.90 1.43 3.24
CA GLY A 2 -13.47 2.40 2.23
C GLY A 2 -12.35 1.79 1.38
N ILE A 3 -12.42 1.94 0.06
CA ILE A 3 -11.32 1.55 -0.82
C ILE A 3 -10.30 2.69 -0.80
N LEU A 4 -9.08 2.40 -0.35
CA LEU A 4 -7.96 3.35 -0.45
C LEU A 4 -7.33 3.22 -1.84
N ILE A 5 -7.20 4.33 -2.55
CA ILE A 5 -6.63 4.36 -3.91
C ILE A 5 -5.46 5.35 -3.93
N GLY A 6 -4.33 4.88 -4.45
CA GLY A 6 -3.14 5.67 -4.63
C GLY A 6 -2.08 5.46 -3.55
N VAL A 7 -0.83 5.67 -3.95
CA VAL A 7 0.34 5.27 -3.17
C VAL A 7 0.44 6.01 -1.83
N HIS A 8 0.14 7.30 -1.79
CA HIS A 8 0.31 8.09 -0.56
C HIS A 8 -0.67 7.62 0.54
N VAL A 9 -1.95 7.50 0.20
CA VAL A 9 -2.99 7.10 1.16
C VAL A 9 -2.76 5.67 1.66
N VAL A 10 -2.30 4.77 0.79
CA VAL A 10 -1.96 3.39 1.19
C VAL A 10 -0.76 3.35 2.14
N VAL A 11 0.31 4.11 1.85
CA VAL A 11 1.50 4.19 2.74
C VAL A 11 1.12 4.74 4.11
N GLU A 12 0.32 5.81 4.18
CA GLU A 12 -0.12 6.38 5.45
C GLU A 12 -0.96 5.38 6.25
N ALA A 13 -1.88 4.66 5.61
CA ALA A 13 -2.69 3.65 6.27
C ALA A 13 -1.85 2.49 6.84
N LEU A 14 -0.84 2.03 6.08
CA LEU A 14 0.10 1.00 6.54
C LEU A 14 0.93 1.48 7.73
N LYS A 15 1.42 2.72 7.71
CA LYS A 15 2.21 3.31 8.81
C LYS A 15 1.37 3.64 10.05
N ALA A 16 0.09 3.94 9.90
CA ALA A 16 -0.80 4.36 10.98
C ALA A 16 -1.24 3.23 11.93
N GLY A 17 -0.69 2.01 11.80
CA GLY A 17 -1.02 0.87 12.67
C GLY A 17 -2.43 0.30 12.48
N HIS A 18 -3.15 0.77 11.46
CA HIS A 18 -4.45 0.25 11.04
C HIS A 18 -4.36 -0.21 9.57
N PRO A 19 -3.51 -1.19 9.27
CA PRO A 19 -3.26 -1.58 7.89
C PRO A 19 -4.53 -2.15 7.25
N PRO A 20 -4.76 -1.90 5.96
CA PRO A 20 -5.82 -2.58 5.24
C PRO A 20 -5.59 -4.10 5.28
N GLU A 21 -6.69 -4.88 5.31
CA GLU A 21 -6.60 -6.35 5.32
C GLU A 21 -5.83 -6.91 4.12
N ARG A 22 -5.90 -6.23 2.97
CA ARG A 22 -5.21 -6.60 1.73
C ARG A 22 -4.80 -5.38 0.93
N VAL A 23 -3.65 -5.47 0.27
CA VAL A 23 -3.15 -4.48 -0.70
C VAL A 23 -3.08 -5.14 -2.07
N PHE A 24 -3.72 -4.52 -3.07
CA PHE A 24 -3.69 -4.97 -4.46
C PHE A 24 -2.72 -4.11 -5.27
N ILE A 25 -1.81 -4.78 -5.98
CA ILE A 25 -0.84 -4.14 -6.86
C ILE A 25 -1.14 -4.59 -8.28
N ALA A 26 -1.27 -3.63 -9.20
CA ALA A 26 -1.46 -3.93 -10.62
C ALA A 26 -0.26 -4.70 -11.17
N LYS A 27 -0.51 -5.78 -11.92
CA LYS A 27 0.55 -6.59 -12.52
C LYS A 27 1.43 -5.72 -13.44
N GLY A 28 2.75 -5.82 -13.26
CA GLY A 28 3.73 -5.04 -14.02
C GLY A 28 3.97 -3.63 -13.47
N ALA A 29 3.24 -3.18 -12.45
CA ALA A 29 3.60 -1.97 -11.72
C ALA A 29 4.91 -2.21 -10.95
N ALA A 30 5.81 -1.23 -11.02
CA ALA A 30 7.09 -1.26 -10.34
C ALA A 30 7.51 0.17 -9.94
N GLY A 31 8.51 0.27 -9.07
CA GLY A 31 9.11 1.53 -8.69
C GLY A 31 9.33 1.66 -7.18
N PRO A 32 10.09 2.68 -6.75
CA PRO A 32 10.56 2.80 -5.37
C PRO A 32 9.42 2.92 -4.37
N ARG A 33 8.35 3.67 -4.69
CA ARG A 33 7.21 3.82 -3.79
C ARG A 33 6.35 2.56 -3.66
N LEU A 34 6.35 1.71 -4.69
CA LEU A 34 5.65 0.44 -4.66
C LEU A 34 6.43 -0.58 -3.82
N GLN A 35 7.77 -0.54 -3.91
CA GLN A 35 8.66 -1.31 -3.04
C GLN A 35 8.47 -0.94 -1.57
N GLU A 36 8.35 0.36 -1.25
CA GLU A 36 8.02 0.82 0.10
C GLU A 36 6.71 0.21 0.63
N ILE A 37 5.66 0.17 -0.20
CA ILE A 37 4.39 -0.49 0.16
C ILE A 37 4.61 -1.99 0.43
N ILE A 38 5.37 -2.68 -0.42
CA ILE A 38 5.66 -4.11 -0.26
C ILE A 38 6.42 -4.37 1.04
N ASP A 39 7.40 -3.54 1.36
CA ASP A 39 8.21 -3.67 2.58
C ASP A 39 7.40 -3.35 3.85
N LEU A 40 6.45 -2.41 3.79
CA LEU A 40 5.51 -2.13 4.89
C LEU A 40 4.47 -3.24 5.11
N CYS A 41 4.20 -4.06 4.09
CA CYS A 41 3.28 -5.20 4.20
C CYS A 41 3.94 -6.49 4.72
N ARG A 42 5.28 -6.54 4.80
CA ARG A 42 6.05 -7.69 5.31
C ARG A 42 6.19 -7.63 6.83
#